data_AF-A0A966PK63-F1
#
_entry.id   AF-A0A966PK63-F1
#
_cell.length_a   1.000
_cell.length_b   1.000
_cell.length_c   1.000
_cell.angle_alpha   90.00
_cell.angle_beta   90.00
_cell.angle_gamma   90.00
#
_symmetry.space_group_name_H-M   'P 1'
#
loop_
_entity.id
_entity.type
_entity.pdbx_description
1 polymer ?
#
loop_
_entity_poly.entity_id
_entity_poly.type
_entity_poly.pdbx_seq_one_letter_code
_entity_poly.pdbx_strand_id
1 'polypeptide(L)'
;MELNLSVAPKNAPLVILLPPSEGKAEGGSKPGWRVASGDFGRRMATRRSDVIDALRRAGGGDAKLLGVAGKNLEIARTSNLDLVNSPTLPAHLRYTGVV
;
A
#
# COMPACT_ATOMS: atom_id res chain seq x y z
N MET A 1 -10.44 -41.78 10.70
CA MET A 1 -10.56 -40.58 9.84
C MET A 1 -9.17 -39.98 9.76
N GLU A 2 -8.41 -40.38 8.74
CA GLU A 2 -7.03 -39.93 8.54
C GLU A 2 -7.05 -38.50 7.97
N LEU A 3 -6.32 -37.59 8.63
CA LEU A 3 -6.11 -36.23 8.14
C LEU A 3 -5.18 -36.28 6.94
N ASN A 4 -5.75 -36.07 5.74
CA ASN A 4 -4.99 -35.94 4.51
C ASN A 4 -4.24 -34.60 4.53
N LEU A 5 -3.02 -34.61 5.05
CA LEU A 5 -2.10 -33.46 4.96
C LEU A 5 -1.67 -33.33 3.50
N SER A 6 -2.35 -32.44 2.77
CA SER A 6 -1.98 -32.03 1.42
C SER A 6 -0.51 -31.58 1.40
N VAL A 7 0.36 -32.44 0.87
CA VAL A 7 1.76 -32.11 0.62
C VAL A 7 1.81 -30.97 -0.40
N ALA A 8 2.43 -29.85 -0.03
CA ALA A 8 2.63 -28.73 -0.96
C ALA A 8 3.37 -29.22 -2.22
N PRO A 9 2.99 -28.76 -3.43
CA PRO A 9 3.57 -29.25 -4.67
C PRO A 9 5.09 -28.99 -4.69
N LYS A 10 5.86 -29.98 -5.15
CA LYS A 10 7.34 -30.03 -5.17
C LYS A 10 8.05 -28.82 -5.79
N ASN A 11 7.34 -27.90 -6.45
CA ASN A 11 7.85 -26.73 -7.16
C ASN A 11 7.13 -25.42 -6.79
N ALA A 12 6.62 -25.28 -5.56
CA ALA A 12 6.03 -24.02 -5.13
C ALA A 12 7.08 -22.89 -5.19
N PRO A 13 6.76 -21.71 -5.75
CA PRO A 13 7.70 -20.60 -5.80
C PRO A 13 8.07 -20.16 -4.38
N LEU A 14 9.35 -19.89 -4.13
CA LEU A 14 9.78 -19.21 -2.92
C LEU A 14 9.18 -17.81 -2.91
N VAL A 15 8.40 -17.49 -1.87
CA VAL A 15 7.85 -16.16 -1.64
C VAL A 15 8.54 -15.55 -0.43
N ILE A 16 9.18 -14.42 -0.63
CA ILE A 16 9.75 -13.60 0.45
C ILE A 16 8.81 -12.42 0.68
N LEU A 17 8.34 -12.27 1.91
CA LEU A 17 7.55 -11.11 2.33
C LEU A 17 8.49 -10.13 3.02
N LEU A 18 8.65 -8.96 2.40
CA LEU A 18 9.43 -7.86 2.95
C LEU A 18 8.48 -6.79 3.51
N PRO A 19 8.70 -6.31 4.74
CA PRO A 19 7.96 -5.16 5.23
C PRO A 19 8.30 -3.92 4.40
N PRO A 20 7.35 -2.98 4.23
CA PRO A 20 7.67 -1.68 3.65
C PRO A 20 8.54 -0.87 4.62
N SER A 21 9.46 -0.06 4.08
CA SER A 21 10.22 0.89 4.90
C SER A 21 9.41 2.16 5.21
N GLU A 22 9.80 2.87 6.28
CA GLU A 22 9.23 4.19 6.58
C GLU A 22 9.58 5.21 5.49
N GLY A 23 10.87 5.30 5.15
CA GLY A 23 11.41 6.19 4.11
C GLY A 23 10.85 5.86 2.73
N LYS A 24 10.48 6.91 1.99
CA LYS A 24 9.92 6.81 0.63
C LYS A 24 10.56 7.83 -0.31
N ALA A 25 10.88 7.41 -1.52
CA ALA A 25 11.17 8.31 -2.63
C ALA A 25 9.89 9.06 -3.08
N GLU A 26 10.04 10.06 -3.95
CA GLU A 26 8.90 10.75 -4.54
C GLU A 26 8.02 9.85 -5.41
N GLY A 27 6.80 10.33 -5.71
CA GLY A 27 5.74 9.59 -6.40
C GLY A 27 6.12 9.04 -7.78
N GLY A 28 7.18 9.57 -8.42
CA GLY A 28 7.59 9.17 -9.76
C GLY A 28 6.72 9.81 -10.86
N SER A 29 6.78 9.25 -12.06
CA SER A 29 6.09 9.77 -13.26
C SER A 29 5.19 8.74 -13.97
N LYS A 30 5.07 7.52 -13.41
CA LYS A 30 4.28 6.44 -14.01
C LYS A 30 2.78 6.75 -13.94
N PRO A 31 1.95 6.13 -14.81
CA PRO A 31 0.52 6.41 -14.87
C PRO A 31 -0.12 6.38 -13.48
N GLY A 32 -1.02 7.34 -13.27
CA GLY A 32 -1.61 7.59 -11.97
C GLY A 32 -2.24 6.33 -11.38
N TRP A 33 -2.11 6.14 -10.06
CA TRP A 33 -2.63 4.97 -9.39
C TRP A 33 -4.16 4.87 -9.53
N ARG A 34 -4.70 3.66 -9.70
CA ARG A 34 -6.13 3.36 -9.63
C ARG A 34 -6.37 2.23 -8.64
N VAL A 35 -7.57 2.17 -8.07
CA VAL A 35 -7.97 1.12 -7.10
C VAL A 35 -7.72 -0.30 -7.61
N ALA A 36 -7.95 -0.54 -8.91
CA ALA A 36 -7.75 -1.83 -9.55
C ALA A 36 -6.35 -2.02 -10.20
N SER A 37 -5.38 -1.15 -9.91
CA SER A 37 -4.01 -1.26 -10.45
C SER A 37 -3.17 -2.38 -9.81
N GLY A 38 -2.18 -2.88 -10.56
CA GLY A 38 -1.22 -3.88 -10.12
C GLY A 38 -1.74 -5.32 -10.15
N ASP A 39 -0.87 -6.27 -9.86
CA ASP A 39 -1.13 -7.71 -10.03
C ASP A 39 -2.31 -8.23 -9.18
N PHE A 40 -2.53 -7.60 -8.02
CA PHE A 40 -3.65 -7.90 -7.12
C PHE A 40 -4.85 -6.97 -7.29
N GLY A 41 -4.80 -6.06 -8.26
CA GLY A 41 -5.69 -4.90 -8.33
C GLY A 41 -7.17 -5.25 -8.35
N ARG A 42 -7.62 -6.09 -9.28
CA ARG A 42 -9.04 -6.51 -9.36
C ARG A 42 -9.54 -7.19 -8.08
N ARG A 43 -8.71 -8.04 -7.46
CA ARG A 43 -9.07 -8.78 -6.24
C ARG A 43 -9.15 -7.87 -5.00
N MET A 44 -8.37 -6.79 -5.00
CA MET A 44 -8.26 -5.85 -3.88
C MET A 44 -9.06 -4.56 -4.06
N ALA A 45 -9.71 -4.36 -5.22
CA ALA A 45 -10.35 -3.09 -5.57
C ALA A 45 -11.35 -2.62 -4.51
N THR A 46 -12.28 -3.49 -4.07
CA THR A 46 -13.27 -3.16 -3.03
C THR A 46 -12.59 -2.72 -1.73
N ARG A 47 -11.66 -3.54 -1.20
CA ARG A 47 -10.96 -3.24 0.05
C ARG A 47 -10.16 -1.95 -0.03
N ARG A 48 -9.56 -1.66 -1.18
CA ARG A 48 -8.83 -0.41 -1.42
C ARG A 48 -9.78 0.80 -1.45
N SER A 49 -10.95 0.67 -2.08
CA SER A 49 -11.98 1.70 -2.02
C SER A 49 -12.45 1.96 -0.59
N ASP A 50 -12.68 0.91 0.20
CA ASP A 50 -13.10 1.05 1.60
C ASP A 50 -12.09 1.86 2.43
N VAL A 51 -10.79 1.61 2.23
CA VAL A 51 -9.70 2.35 2.88
C VAL A 51 -9.68 3.81 2.42
N ILE A 52 -9.81 4.08 1.12
CA ILE A 52 -9.84 5.45 0.58
C ILE A 52 -11.03 6.22 1.16
N ASP A 53 -12.20 5.62 1.22
CA ASP A 53 -13.38 6.28 1.76
C ASP A 53 -13.28 6.50 3.27
N ALA A 54 -12.64 5.58 4.01
CA ALA A 54 -12.32 5.78 5.42
C ALA A 54 -11.35 6.95 5.62
N LEU A 55 -10.29 7.05 4.79
CA LEU A 55 -9.36 8.17 4.83
C LEU A 55 -10.06 9.50 4.53
N ARG A 56 -10.94 9.54 3.53
CA ARG A 56 -11.75 10.74 3.21
C ARG A 56 -12.64 11.16 4.36
N ARG A 57 -13.36 10.22 4.98
CA ARG A 57 -14.21 10.51 6.16
C ARG A 57 -13.38 11.03 7.35
N ALA A 58 -12.13 10.58 7.47
CA ALA A 58 -11.19 11.04 8.49
C ALA A 58 -10.43 12.33 8.09
N GLY A 59 -10.76 12.97 6.96
CA GLY A 59 -10.04 14.16 6.47
C GLY A 59 -8.55 13.91 6.19
N GLY A 60 -8.20 12.70 5.73
CA GLY A 60 -6.82 12.27 5.52
C GLY A 60 -6.14 11.69 6.76
N GLY A 61 -6.78 11.75 7.93
CA GLY A 61 -6.29 11.23 9.22
C GLY A 61 -5.71 12.30 10.13
N ASP A 62 -5.77 12.09 11.44
CA ASP A 62 -5.18 12.98 12.45
C ASP A 62 -3.78 12.51 12.91
N ALA A 63 -3.12 13.32 13.75
CA ALA A 63 -1.80 13.00 14.27
C ALA A 63 -1.77 11.66 15.04
N LYS A 64 -2.87 11.33 15.73
CA LYS A 64 -2.98 10.10 16.52
C LYS A 64 -3.09 8.87 15.62
N LEU A 65 -3.89 8.95 14.57
CA LEU A 65 -4.07 7.89 13.59
C LEU A 65 -2.80 7.66 12.77
N LEU A 66 -2.11 8.74 12.37
CA LEU A 66 -0.96 8.67 11.47
C LEU A 66 0.38 8.55 12.19
N GLY A 67 0.43 8.82 13.50
CA GLY A 67 1.66 8.75 14.30
C GLY A 67 2.71 9.81 13.96
N VAL A 68 2.33 10.87 13.25
CA VAL A 68 3.21 11.96 12.80
C VAL A 68 2.62 13.32 13.14
N ALA A 69 3.48 14.32 13.30
CA ALA A 69 3.11 15.69 13.65
C ALA A 69 3.74 16.73 12.72
N GLY A 70 3.27 17.98 12.82
CA GLY A 70 3.83 19.12 12.10
C GLY A 70 3.78 18.95 10.58
N LYS A 71 4.87 19.30 9.90
CA LYS A 71 4.96 19.24 8.43
C LYS A 71 4.67 17.84 7.86
N ASN A 72 5.10 16.79 8.56
CA ASN A 72 4.89 15.41 8.12
C ASN A 72 3.41 15.01 8.19
N LEU A 73 2.64 15.56 9.14
CA LEU A 73 1.19 15.35 9.22
C LEU A 73 0.48 15.96 8.00
N GLU A 74 0.81 17.20 7.63
CA GLU A 74 0.19 17.85 6.48
C GLU A 74 0.51 17.13 5.16
N ILE A 75 1.76 16.69 4.99
CA ILE A 75 2.16 15.87 3.83
C ILE A 75 1.37 14.56 3.78
N ALA A 76 1.25 13.87 4.92
CA ALA A 76 0.54 12.59 5.00
C ALA A 76 -0.96 12.75 4.71
N ARG A 77 -1.60 13.79 5.27
CA ARG A 77 -3.01 14.11 5.01
C ARG A 77 -3.30 14.35 3.54
N THR A 78 -2.54 15.25 2.91
CA THR A 78 -2.66 15.54 1.48
C THR A 78 -2.45 14.28 0.65
N SER A 79 -1.41 13.50 0.96
CA SER A 79 -1.13 12.24 0.25
C SER A 79 -2.27 11.21 0.38
N ASN A 80 -2.92 11.13 1.55
CA ASN A 80 -4.03 10.22 1.79
C ASN A 80 -5.34 10.64 1.07
N LEU A 81 -5.53 11.95 0.84
CA LEU A 81 -6.68 12.48 0.12
C LEU A 81 -6.50 12.38 -1.42
N ASP A 82 -5.26 12.47 -1.89
CA ASP A 82 -4.92 12.53 -3.32
C ASP A 82 -4.49 11.17 -3.91
N LEU A 83 -4.85 10.04 -3.29
CA LEU A 83 -4.41 8.70 -3.71
C LEU A 83 -4.78 8.35 -5.15
N VAL A 84 -6.02 8.62 -5.57
CA VAL A 84 -6.50 8.25 -6.91
C VAL A 84 -5.88 9.19 -7.94
N ASN A 85 -5.30 8.62 -8.98
CA ASN A 85 -4.51 9.30 -10.01
C ASN A 85 -3.14 9.83 -9.56
N SER A 86 -2.75 9.65 -8.28
CA SER A 86 -1.42 10.04 -7.81
C SER A 86 -0.32 9.38 -8.65
N PRO A 87 0.79 10.11 -8.93
CA PRO A 87 1.93 9.53 -9.62
C PRO A 87 2.46 8.30 -8.87
N THR A 88 2.91 7.29 -9.64
CA THR A 88 3.42 6.05 -9.06
C THR A 88 4.87 5.74 -9.42
N LEU A 89 5.49 4.98 -8.52
CA LEU A 89 6.82 4.41 -8.69
C LEU A 89 6.75 2.93 -8.24
N PRO A 90 7.43 1.99 -8.93
CA PRO A 90 7.49 0.60 -8.49
C PRO A 90 7.89 0.48 -7.01
N ALA A 91 7.26 -0.42 -6.27
CA ALA A 91 7.43 -0.51 -4.81
C ALA A 91 8.90 -0.63 -4.38
N HIS A 92 9.69 -1.45 -5.08
CA HIS A 92 11.12 -1.64 -4.81
C HIS A 92 12.01 -0.41 -5.09
N LEU A 93 11.50 0.58 -5.83
CA LEU A 93 12.16 1.89 -6.04
C LEU A 93 11.58 2.97 -5.12
N ARG A 94 10.36 2.77 -4.60
CA ARG A 94 9.67 3.74 -3.75
C ARG A 94 10.08 3.64 -2.30
N TYR A 95 10.27 2.44 -1.76
CA TYR A 95 10.74 2.24 -0.39
C TYR A 95 12.27 2.37 -0.34
N THR A 96 12.78 3.32 0.46
CA THR A 96 14.21 3.69 0.48
C THR A 96 14.91 3.42 1.80
N GLY A 97 14.17 2.98 2.84
CA GLY A 97 14.77 2.67 4.13
C GLY A 97 15.40 1.27 4.16
N VAL A 98 16.14 1.01 5.23
CA VAL A 98 16.66 -0.33 5.52
C VAL A 98 15.48 -1.25 5.86
N VAL A 99 15.47 -2.43 5.26
CA VAL A 99 14.49 -3.51 5.50
C VAL A 99 15.07 -4.50 6.49
#